data_AF-A0A3S0VSU0-F1
#
_entry.id   AF-A0A3S0VSU0-F1
#
_cell.length_a   1.000
_cell.length_b   1.000
_cell.length_c   1.000
_cell.angle_alpha   90.00
_cell.angle_beta   90.00
_cell.angle_gamma   90.00
#
_symmetry.space_group_name_H-M   'P 1'
#
loop_
_entity.id
_entity.type
_entity.pdbx_description
1 polymer ?
#
loop_
_entity_poly.entity_id
_entity_poly.type
_entity_poly.pdbx_seq_one_letter_code
_entity_poly.pdbx_strand_id
1 'polypeptide(L)'
;MLAAAGFNAVPANSPQKMAELQKLPPYQVLMRFHNSKPVYVYADPAFCQCLYTGNEPAYQNYRRLAIEQNIANEQYMAAQMNENAAMNWGVWGPLW
;
A
#
# COMPACT_ATOMS: atom_id res chain seq x y z
N MET A 1 3.18 0.33 -5.56
CA MET A 1 1.76 -0.11 -5.65
C MET A 1 0.85 0.95 -6.26
N LEU A 2 0.73 2.17 -5.70
CA LEU A 2 -0.20 3.19 -6.23
C LEU A 2 0.07 3.60 -7.68
N ALA A 3 1.32 3.92 -8.03
CA ALA A 3 1.68 4.26 -9.41
C ALA A 3 1.41 3.10 -10.39
N ALA A 4 1.74 1.87 -10.00
CA ALA A 4 1.46 0.66 -10.78
C ALA A 4 -0.06 0.40 -10.94
N ALA A 5 -0.86 0.83 -9.98
CA ALA A 5 -2.31 0.78 -10.07
C ALA A 5 -2.91 1.85 -11.01
N GLY A 6 -2.13 2.86 -11.41
CA GLY A 6 -2.57 3.96 -12.27
C GLY A 6 -2.88 5.27 -11.53
N PHE A 7 -2.46 5.42 -10.27
CA PHE A 7 -2.53 6.71 -9.58
C PHE A 7 -1.42 7.64 -10.05
N ASN A 8 -1.75 8.93 -10.18
CA ASN A 8 -0.80 9.99 -10.52
C ASN A 8 -0.43 10.79 -9.28
N ALA A 9 0.87 10.98 -9.04
CA ALA A 9 1.37 11.82 -7.96
C ALA A 9 1.27 13.31 -8.33
N VAL A 10 0.60 14.10 -7.50
CA VAL A 10 0.50 15.55 -7.62
C VAL A 10 1.32 16.18 -6.49
N PRO A 11 2.46 16.83 -6.78
CA PRO A 11 3.27 17.48 -5.75
C PRO A 11 2.50 18.61 -5.06
N ALA A 12 2.59 18.68 -3.73
CA ALA A 12 2.09 19.81 -2.95
C ALA A 12 3.13 20.94 -2.90
N ASN A 13 3.49 21.45 -4.07
CA ASN A 13 4.55 22.43 -4.28
C ASN A 13 4.23 23.88 -3.87
N SER A 14 3.18 24.10 -3.07
CA SER A 14 2.85 25.41 -2.51
C SER A 14 2.37 25.29 -1.07
N PRO A 15 2.52 26.35 -0.24
CA PRO A 15 2.03 26.32 1.14
C PRO A 15 0.54 25.98 1.24
N GLN A 16 -0.28 26.48 0.31
CA GLN A 16 -1.71 26.19 0.26
C GLN A 16 -1.98 24.71 -0.03
N LYS A 17 -1.26 24.12 -1.01
CA LYS A 17 -1.41 22.69 -1.31
C LYS A 17 -0.94 21.81 -0.14
N MET A 18 0.14 22.20 0.54
CA MET A 18 0.60 21.49 1.74
C MET A 18 -0.42 21.55 2.88
N ALA A 19 -1.02 22.71 3.11
CA ALA A 19 -2.04 22.87 4.14
C ALA A 19 -3.27 22.00 3.85
N GLU A 20 -3.72 21.91 2.59
CA GLU A 20 -4.79 21.00 2.20
C GLU A 20 -4.39 19.53 2.32
N LEU A 21 -3.17 19.17 1.92
CA LEU A 21 -2.64 17.81 2.04
C LEU A 21 -2.62 17.34 3.49
N GLN A 22 -2.23 18.21 4.43
CA GLN A 22 -2.17 17.92 5.86
C GLN A 22 -3.54 17.71 6.53
N LYS A 23 -4.63 18.17 5.90
CA LYS A 23 -6.00 17.93 6.40
C LYS A 23 -6.51 16.53 6.09
N LEU A 24 -5.87 15.82 5.16
CA LEU A 24 -6.28 14.48 4.78
C LEU A 24 -5.66 13.44 5.72
N PRO A 25 -6.39 12.38 6.08
CA PRO A 25 -5.81 11.20 6.72
C PRO A 25 -4.62 10.67 5.91
N PRO A 26 -3.41 10.64 6.48
CA PRO A 26 -2.23 10.19 5.76
C PRO A 26 -2.28 8.67 5.56
N TYR A 27 -1.67 8.23 4.46
CA TYR A 27 -1.46 6.81 4.14
C TYR A 27 -2.73 5.97 3.98
N GLN A 28 -3.84 6.62 3.60
CA GLN A 28 -5.11 5.97 3.34
C GLN A 28 -5.66 6.40 1.99
N VAL A 29 -6.25 5.45 1.26
CA VAL A 29 -6.99 5.78 0.03
C VAL A 29 -8.40 6.19 0.41
N LEU A 30 -8.79 7.40 0.02
CA LEU A 30 -10.08 8.00 0.29
C LEU A 30 -10.85 8.20 -1.00
N MET A 31 -12.13 7.84 -1.01
CA MET A 31 -13.04 8.23 -2.08
C MET A 31 -13.53 9.66 -1.85
N ARG A 32 -13.53 10.45 -2.91
CA ARG A 32 -14.04 11.82 -2.99
C ARG A 32 -14.87 11.97 -4.26
N PHE A 33 -15.67 13.03 -4.33
CA PHE A 33 -16.39 13.39 -5.55
C PHE A 33 -15.80 14.66 -6.15
N HIS A 34 -15.55 14.63 -7.46
CA HIS A 34 -15.19 15.80 -8.24
C HIS A 34 -16.04 15.82 -9.51
N ASN A 35 -16.83 16.88 -9.69
CA ASN A 35 -17.80 17.00 -10.79
C ASN A 35 -18.70 15.76 -10.94
N SER A 36 -19.27 15.31 -9.82
CA SER A 36 -20.14 14.12 -9.73
C SER A 36 -19.49 12.79 -10.15
N LYS A 37 -18.16 12.74 -10.29
CA LYS A 37 -17.40 11.51 -10.55
C LYS A 37 -16.58 11.12 -9.31
N PRO A 38 -16.51 9.83 -8.96
CA PRO A 38 -15.65 9.37 -7.88
C PRO A 38 -14.17 9.55 -8.28
N VAL A 39 -13.38 10.10 -7.37
CA VAL A 39 -11.93 10.22 -7.45
C VAL A 39 -11.35 9.65 -6.17
N TYR A 40 -10.28 8.88 -6.30
CA TYR A 40 -9.59 8.25 -5.20
C TYR A 40 -8.30 9.00 -4.92
N VAL A 41 -8.09 9.36 -3.67
CA VAL A 41 -6.92 10.14 -3.26
C VAL A 41 -6.16 9.46 -2.13
N TYR A 42 -4.84 9.55 -2.16
CA TYR A 42 -3.97 9.07 -1.09
C TYR A 42 -2.95 10.15 -0.76
N ALA A 43 -2.90 10.54 0.50
CA ALA A 43 -2.01 11.59 0.98
C ALA A 43 -0.74 11.01 1.59
N ASP A 44 0.42 11.48 1.10
CA ASP A 44 1.72 11.23 1.72
C ASP A 44 2.40 12.59 2.04
N PRO A 45 2.10 13.16 3.22
CA PRO A 45 2.64 14.45 3.63
C PRO A 45 4.08 14.38 4.17
N ALA A 46 4.62 13.20 4.45
CA ALA A 46 5.92 13.06 5.11
C ALA A 46 7.06 12.70 4.16
N PHE A 47 6.85 11.79 3.22
CA PHE A 47 7.92 11.27 2.36
C PHE A 47 7.93 11.97 1.00
N CYS A 48 6.86 11.86 0.21
CA CYS A 48 6.81 12.51 -1.10
C CYS A 48 6.26 13.95 -1.07
N GLN A 49 5.58 14.34 0.02
CA GLN A 49 4.83 15.61 0.10
C GLN A 49 3.89 15.79 -1.10
N CYS A 50 3.13 14.75 -1.41
CA CYS A 50 2.34 14.67 -2.63
C CYS A 50 0.98 13.98 -2.39
N LEU A 51 0.03 14.31 -3.25
CA LEU A 51 -1.29 13.69 -3.31
C LEU A 51 -1.34 12.76 -4.50
N TYR A 52 -1.51 11.46 -4.27
CA TYR A 52 -1.81 10.52 -5.34
C TYR A 52 -3.29 10.61 -5.68
N THR A 53 -3.62 10.67 -6.96
CA THR A 53 -4.99 10.77 -7.46
C THR A 53 -5.25 9.70 -8.52
N GLY A 54 -6.40 9.03 -8.44
CA GLY A 54 -6.79 7.95 -9.33
C GLY A 54 -8.29 7.94 -9.59
N ASN A 55 -8.69 7.30 -10.68
CA ASN A 55 -10.09 7.04 -11.00
C ASN A 55 -10.53 5.66 -10.49
N GLU A 56 -11.78 5.27 -10.75
CA GLU A 56 -12.32 3.97 -10.34
C GLU A 56 -11.48 2.78 -10.82
N PRO A 57 -11.08 2.66 -12.12
CA PRO A 57 -10.16 1.61 -12.55
C PRO A 57 -8.86 1.57 -11.76
N ALA A 58 -8.25 2.72 -11.45
CA ALA A 58 -7.02 2.76 -10.68
C ALA A 58 -7.21 2.23 -9.26
N TYR A 59 -8.33 2.55 -8.62
CA TYR A 59 -8.65 2.02 -7.30
C TYR A 59 -8.88 0.51 -7.30
N GLN A 60 -9.60 -0.02 -8.28
CA GLN A 60 -9.80 -1.48 -8.40
C GLN A 60 -8.46 -2.21 -8.62
N ASN A 61 -7.58 -1.66 -9.45
CA ASN A 61 -6.23 -2.20 -9.63
C ASN A 61 -5.40 -2.14 -8.34
N TYR A 62 -5.50 -1.05 -7.57
CA TYR A 62 -4.82 -0.92 -6.29
C TYR A 62 -5.27 -2.03 -5.32
N ARG A 63 -6.58 -2.27 -5.22
CA ARG A 63 -7.11 -3.34 -4.38
C ARG A 63 -6.62 -4.72 -4.80
N ARG A 64 -6.61 -5.00 -6.10
CA ARG A 64 -6.08 -6.26 -6.64
C ARG A 64 -4.60 -6.44 -6.28
N LEU A 65 -3.78 -5.42 -6.52
CA LEU A 65 -2.35 -5.45 -6.21
C LEU A 65 -2.09 -5.61 -4.70
N ALA A 66 -2.89 -4.98 -3.84
CA ALA A 66 -2.77 -5.12 -2.39
C ALA A 66 -3.07 -6.56 -1.93
N ILE A 67 -4.07 -7.21 -2.52
CA ILE A 67 -4.39 -8.62 -2.24
C ILE A 67 -3.27 -9.54 -2.74
N GLU A 68 -2.80 -9.35 -3.98
CA GLU A 68 -1.70 -10.13 -4.56
C GLU A 68 -0.43 -10.01 -3.71
N GLN A 69 -0.12 -8.81 -3.22
CA GLN A 69 1.02 -8.57 -2.35
C GLN A 69 0.90 -9.29 -1.00
N ASN A 70 -0.29 -9.31 -0.39
CA ASN A 70 -0.53 -10.04 0.86
C ASN A 70 -0.33 -11.54 0.66
N ILE A 71 -0.90 -12.12 -0.40
CA ILE A 71 -0.74 -13.55 -0.71
C ILE A 71 0.73 -13.89 -0.95
N ALA A 72 1.45 -13.08 -1.73
CA ALA A 72 2.87 -13.30 -1.98
C ALA A 72 3.69 -13.24 -0.69
N ASN A 73 3.36 -12.31 0.22
CA ASN A 73 4.02 -12.19 1.51
C ASN A 73 3.71 -13.40 2.42
N GLU A 74 2.47 -13.86 2.47
CA GLU A 74 2.07 -15.07 3.21
C GLU A 74 2.82 -16.31 2.70
N GLN A 75 2.91 -16.49 1.38
CA GLN A 75 3.65 -17.60 0.77
C GLN A 75 5.14 -17.56 1.11
N TYR A 76 5.75 -16.37 1.05
CA TYR A 76 7.16 -16.18 1.40
C TYR A 76 7.42 -16.50 2.88
N MET A 77 6.58 -16.01 3.79
CA MET A 77 6.69 -16.31 5.22
C MET A 77 6.47 -17.79 5.52
N ALA A 78 5.51 -18.45 4.85
CA ALA A 78 5.29 -19.88 4.98
C ALA A 78 6.49 -20.71 4.50
N ALA A 79 7.11 -20.32 3.37
CA ALA A 79 8.33 -20.96 2.87
C ALA A 79 9.49 -20.82 3.87
N GLN A 80 9.73 -19.62 4.42
CA GLN A 80 10.75 -19.40 5.44
C GLN A 80 10.49 -20.22 6.72
N MET A 81 9.24 -20.28 7.18
CA MET A 81 8.89 -21.10 8.35
C MET A 81 9.12 -22.59 8.07
N ASN A 82 8.80 -23.07 6.86
CA ASN A 82 9.05 -24.45 6.45
C ASN A 82 10.55 -24.75 6.35
N GLU A 83 11.35 -23.85 5.78
CA GLU A 83 12.82 -23.98 5.74
C GLU A 83 13.43 -23.96 7.15
N ASN A 84 12.95 -23.09 8.04
CA ASN A 84 13.41 -23.03 9.43
C ASN A 84 12.97 -24.27 10.24
N ALA A 85 11.77 -24.80 9.99
CA ALA A 85 11.34 -26.07 10.57
C ALA A 85 12.13 -27.26 10.01
N ALA A 86 12.53 -27.21 8.74
CA ALA A 86 13.40 -28.18 8.10
C ALA A 86 14.88 -28.05 8.55
N MET A 87 15.29 -26.92 9.14
CA MET A 87 16.59 -26.77 9.81
C MET A 87 16.62 -27.55 11.14
N ASN A 88 17.07 -28.80 11.01
CA ASN A 88 17.73 -29.67 11.97
C ASN A 88 17.27 -29.63 13.45
N TRP A 89 16.06 -30.15 13.69
CA TRP A 89 15.61 -30.64 15.01
C TRP A 89 16.43 -31.85 15.52
N GLY A 90 17.37 -32.39 14.72
CA GLY A 90 18.29 -33.47 15.09
C GLY A 90 19.50 -33.04 15.95
N VAL A 91 19.71 -31.75 16.19
CA VAL A 91 20.79 -31.25 17.09
C VAL A 91 20.38 -31.24 18.56
N TRP A 92 19.09 -31.25 18.88
CA TRP A 92 18.60 -31.13 20.27
C TRP A 92 18.39 -32.47 21.02
N GLY A 93 18.74 -33.60 20.40
CA GLY A 93 18.61 -34.93 21.03
C GLY A 93 17.15 -35.37 21.22
N PRO A 94 16.89 -36.64 21.61
CA PRO A 94 15.53 -37.14 21.68
C PRO A 94 14.76 -36.39 22.77
N LEU A 95 13.57 -35.89 22.42
CA LEU A 95 12.55 -35.46 23.38
C LEU A 95 11.74 -36.70 23.76
N TRP A 96 12.15 -37.33 24.85
CA TRP A 96 11.45 -38.41 25.55
C TRP A 96 11.24 -37.94 26.99
#